data_AF-A0A660RLE6-F1
#
_entry.id   AF-A0A660RLE6-F1
#
_cell.length_a   1.000
_cell.length_b   1.000
_cell.length_c   1.000
_cell.angle_alpha   90.00
_cell.angle_beta   90.00
_cell.angle_gamma   90.00
#
_symmetry.space_group_name_H-M   'P 1'
#
loop_
_entity.id
_entity.type
_entity.pdbx_description
1 polymer ?
#
loop_
_entity_poly.entity_id
_entity_poly.type
_entity_poly.pdbx_seq_one_letter_code
_entity_poly.pdbx_strand_id
1 'polypeptide(L)'
;MRSIGICHYKVGGTDGVSLEIDKWKKVLEKMGYEVYLCAGSSGSEEGFLIEELYHHREDIERISKNAFFKFIDYANEIEFKEEIYELAKKIENALKSFIKKRSIDLIIVDNIWSIGANLPAAVALTEVVKDLGIPAIGHHHDFYWERVNNNAPTCGAAEGIIEHFLPPKNPLIKHVVINSLAQKELFTRKGIESIIVPNVFEFDGASWTQDEYNEDFRKAIGIKEKDIIVLQATRVVKRKGIELAIDFVKEVSRPKYTEKIKKKGLYNGKEFDDDSKIVLVMAGYSEDKTESYLNLLKKKVKEEGIEARYISDIIGASRGLRNGKKIYSLWDTYIFADLVTYPSLHEGWGNQFLEAIRARLPIVLFEYDVYKSDIKERGFDVISLGDKIMGRDGRGLVKIKHESLVESACRAVDYLTNAHLRAKMVEHNFDLGRRYYSLQALEDYLREIFSTH
;
A
#
# COMPACT_ATOMS: atom_id res chain seq x y z
N MET A 1 -5.61 -30.78 -12.89
CA MET A 1 -5.83 -29.49 -12.20
C MET A 1 -5.02 -28.47 -12.96
N ARG A 2 -5.54 -27.26 -13.26
CA ARG A 2 -4.73 -26.23 -13.92
C ARG A 2 -3.82 -25.58 -12.90
N SER A 3 -2.56 -25.32 -13.25
CA SER A 3 -1.60 -24.71 -12.33
C SER A 3 -1.17 -23.31 -12.78
N ILE A 4 -0.98 -22.42 -11.81
CA ILE A 4 -0.67 -21.01 -12.01
C ILE A 4 0.66 -20.69 -11.32
N GLY A 5 1.56 -20.04 -12.05
CA GLY A 5 2.82 -19.52 -11.50
C GLY A 5 2.70 -18.02 -11.23
N ILE A 6 2.84 -17.57 -9.98
CA ILE A 6 2.92 -16.14 -9.67
C ILE A 6 4.39 -15.73 -9.53
N CYS A 7 4.82 -14.79 -10.35
CA CYS A 7 6.20 -14.31 -10.44
C CYS A 7 6.30 -12.87 -9.92
N HIS A 8 7.14 -12.66 -8.90
CA HIS A 8 7.48 -11.32 -8.41
C HIS A 8 8.96 -11.25 -8.02
N TYR A 9 9.49 -10.06 -7.70
CA TYR A 9 10.87 -9.94 -7.24
C TYR A 9 11.10 -10.54 -5.85
N LYS A 10 10.06 -10.53 -5.01
CA LYS A 10 10.05 -11.05 -3.65
C LYS A 10 8.65 -11.60 -3.33
N VAL A 11 8.53 -12.63 -2.51
CA VAL A 11 7.23 -13.11 -2.00
C VAL A 11 7.29 -13.34 -0.49
N GLY A 12 6.13 -13.43 0.18
CA GLY A 12 6.04 -13.61 1.63
C GLY A 12 6.64 -12.44 2.43
N GLY A 13 6.68 -11.24 1.83
CA GLY A 13 7.08 -10.00 2.48
C GLY A 13 5.90 -9.26 3.11
N THR A 14 6.19 -8.19 3.83
CA THR A 14 5.18 -7.31 4.45
C THR A 14 4.94 -6.03 3.62
N ASP A 15 5.51 -5.95 2.42
CA ASP A 15 5.24 -4.87 1.48
C ASP A 15 3.88 -5.06 0.81
N GLY A 16 3.36 -3.99 0.21
CA GLY A 16 2.01 -4.00 -0.35
C GLY A 16 1.78 -5.07 -1.41
N VAL A 17 2.75 -5.29 -2.31
CA VAL A 17 2.60 -6.23 -3.43
C VAL A 17 2.65 -7.67 -2.95
N SER A 18 3.58 -8.00 -2.04
CA SER A 18 3.61 -9.33 -1.41
C SER A 18 2.26 -9.69 -0.76
N LEU A 19 1.64 -8.73 -0.05
CA LEU A 19 0.33 -8.96 0.57
C LEU A 19 -0.79 -9.15 -0.48
N GLU A 20 -0.76 -8.44 -1.60
CA GLU A 20 -1.71 -8.69 -2.71
C GLU A 20 -1.51 -10.07 -3.34
N ILE A 21 -0.26 -10.51 -3.55
CA ILE A 21 0.08 -11.84 -4.07
C ILE A 21 -0.49 -12.94 -3.17
N ASP A 22 -0.35 -12.81 -1.85
CA ASP A 22 -0.87 -13.80 -0.89
C ASP A 22 -2.41 -13.92 -0.99
N LYS A 23 -3.10 -12.78 -1.20
CA LYS A 23 -4.55 -12.74 -1.38
C LYS A 23 -4.98 -13.34 -2.72
N TRP A 24 -4.27 -13.04 -3.80
CA TRP A 24 -4.49 -13.65 -5.12
C TRP A 24 -4.29 -15.17 -5.06
N LYS A 25 -3.18 -15.63 -4.48
CA LYS A 25 -2.90 -17.05 -4.26
C LYS A 25 -4.06 -17.74 -3.53
N LYS A 26 -4.47 -17.21 -2.37
CA LYS A 26 -5.57 -17.76 -1.57
C LYS A 26 -6.88 -17.88 -2.35
N VAL A 27 -7.24 -16.87 -3.13
CA VAL A 27 -8.48 -16.88 -3.94
C VAL A 27 -8.37 -17.86 -5.11
N LEU A 28 -7.24 -17.89 -5.82
CA LEU A 28 -7.02 -18.84 -6.92
C LEU A 28 -7.04 -20.30 -6.44
N GLU A 29 -6.46 -20.59 -5.29
CA GLU A 29 -6.53 -21.91 -4.65
C GLU A 29 -7.97 -22.29 -4.29
N LYS A 30 -8.75 -21.34 -3.73
CA LYS A 30 -10.20 -21.53 -3.48
C LYS A 30 -10.98 -21.80 -4.77
N MET A 31 -10.55 -21.23 -5.89
CA MET A 31 -11.14 -21.48 -7.22
C MET A 31 -10.72 -22.84 -7.83
N GLY A 32 -9.85 -23.59 -7.17
CA GLY A 32 -9.42 -24.94 -7.60
C GLY A 32 -8.17 -24.98 -8.47
N TYR A 33 -7.37 -23.91 -8.50
CA TYR A 33 -6.05 -23.89 -9.14
C TYR A 33 -4.95 -24.35 -8.17
N GLU A 34 -3.91 -25.00 -8.68
CA GLU A 34 -2.66 -25.18 -7.94
C GLU A 34 -1.78 -23.94 -8.18
N VAL A 35 -1.39 -23.23 -7.12
CA VAL A 35 -0.64 -21.98 -7.24
C VAL A 35 0.78 -22.16 -6.73
N TYR A 36 1.75 -21.78 -7.56
CA TYR A 36 3.17 -21.83 -7.23
C TYR A 36 3.79 -20.44 -7.30
N LEU A 37 4.52 -20.05 -6.27
CA LEU A 37 5.24 -18.78 -6.24
C LEU A 37 6.64 -18.94 -6.85
N CYS A 38 7.09 -17.95 -7.61
CA CYS A 38 8.44 -17.84 -8.13
C CYS A 38 8.98 -16.43 -7.86
N ALA A 39 10.16 -16.33 -7.24
CA ALA A 39 10.70 -15.04 -6.85
C ALA A 39 12.22 -15.03 -6.71
N GLY A 40 12.80 -13.84 -6.59
CA GLY A 40 14.22 -13.68 -6.26
C GLY A 40 14.53 -13.82 -4.79
N SER A 41 13.54 -13.61 -3.93
CA SER A 41 13.64 -13.85 -2.50
C SER A 41 12.30 -14.27 -1.92
N SER A 42 12.32 -15.09 -0.88
CA SER A 42 11.14 -15.53 -0.14
C SER A 42 11.24 -15.10 1.32
N GLY A 43 10.14 -14.60 1.88
CA GLY A 43 9.96 -14.37 3.30
C GLY A 43 9.29 -15.56 3.97
N SER A 44 8.05 -15.39 4.42
CA SER A 44 7.29 -16.44 5.13
C SER A 44 6.69 -17.54 4.25
N GLU A 45 6.70 -17.36 2.92
CA GLU A 45 6.10 -18.29 1.96
C GLU A 45 7.18 -19.05 1.20
N GLU A 46 6.97 -20.35 0.96
CA GLU A 46 7.85 -21.13 0.09
C GLU A 46 7.64 -20.77 -1.38
N GLY A 47 8.72 -20.60 -2.14
CA GLY A 47 8.69 -20.29 -3.56
C GLY A 47 9.86 -20.90 -4.32
N PHE A 48 9.71 -21.04 -5.64
CA PHE A 48 10.80 -21.40 -6.52
C PHE A 48 11.73 -20.19 -6.68
N LEU A 49 12.92 -20.28 -6.09
CA LEU A 49 13.86 -19.16 -6.07
C LEU A 49 14.70 -19.08 -7.35
N ILE A 50 14.66 -17.91 -7.98
CA ILE A 50 15.53 -17.50 -9.08
C ILE A 50 16.20 -16.22 -8.62
N GLU A 51 17.39 -16.33 -8.03
CA GLU A 51 18.09 -15.23 -7.36
C GLU A 51 18.17 -13.97 -8.23
N GLU A 52 18.37 -14.12 -9.53
CA GLU A 52 18.46 -13.03 -10.52
C GLU A 52 17.18 -12.19 -10.64
N LEU A 53 16.02 -12.68 -10.17
CA LEU A 53 14.80 -11.88 -10.08
C LEU A 53 14.90 -10.83 -8.97
N TYR A 54 15.76 -10.99 -7.97
CA TYR A 54 15.82 -10.09 -6.83
C TYR A 54 16.43 -8.73 -7.23
N HIS A 55 15.63 -7.68 -7.15
CA HIS A 55 16.00 -6.35 -7.66
C HIS A 55 17.02 -5.58 -6.80
N HIS A 56 17.38 -6.09 -5.62
CA HIS A 56 18.40 -5.51 -4.74
C HIS A 56 19.76 -6.22 -4.86
N ARG A 57 19.98 -7.04 -5.90
CA ARG A 57 21.32 -7.50 -6.24
C ARG A 57 22.13 -6.36 -6.83
N GLU A 58 23.44 -6.36 -6.57
CA GLU A 58 24.35 -5.28 -7.00
C GLU A 58 24.38 -5.08 -8.53
N ASP A 59 24.36 -6.17 -9.29
CA ASP A 59 24.26 -6.15 -10.76
C ASP A 59 22.94 -5.53 -11.25
N ILE A 60 21.81 -5.95 -10.67
CA ILE A 60 20.49 -5.43 -11.03
C ILE A 60 20.30 -3.97 -10.61
N GLU A 61 20.76 -3.57 -9.43
CA GLU A 61 20.73 -2.17 -8.98
C GLU A 61 21.60 -1.29 -9.88
N ARG A 62 22.78 -1.77 -10.30
CA ARG A 62 23.63 -1.08 -11.28
C ARG A 62 22.88 -0.88 -12.59
N ILE A 63 22.26 -1.92 -13.15
CA ILE A 63 21.47 -1.82 -14.39
C ILE A 63 20.33 -0.80 -14.24
N SER A 64 19.52 -0.92 -13.19
CA SER A 64 18.38 -0.04 -12.91
C SER A 64 18.81 1.42 -12.76
N LYS A 65 19.90 1.66 -12.02
CA LYS A 65 20.51 2.99 -11.85
C LYS A 65 20.95 3.58 -13.19
N ASN A 66 21.60 2.77 -14.02
CA ASN A 66 22.07 3.23 -15.33
C ASN A 66 20.91 3.45 -16.29
N ALA A 67 19.81 2.70 -16.20
CA ALA A 67 18.64 2.87 -17.04
C ALA A 67 17.80 4.12 -16.72
N PHE A 68 17.62 4.44 -15.43
CA PHE A 68 16.60 5.40 -14.97
C PHE A 68 17.14 6.63 -14.23
N PHE A 69 18.40 6.61 -13.80
CA PHE A 69 18.96 7.69 -12.99
C PHE A 69 20.14 8.38 -13.66
N LYS A 70 21.21 7.64 -13.96
CA LYS A 70 22.39 8.19 -14.62
C LYS A 70 23.23 7.09 -15.24
N PHE A 71 23.53 7.22 -16.53
CA PHE A 71 24.41 6.31 -17.26
C PHE A 71 25.88 6.66 -16.97
N ILE A 72 26.53 5.88 -16.10
CA ILE A 72 27.92 6.12 -15.64
C ILE A 72 28.76 4.86 -15.43
N ASP A 73 28.14 3.70 -15.25
CA ASP A 73 28.84 2.48 -14.84
C ASP A 73 29.23 1.57 -16.02
N TYR A 74 28.98 2.01 -17.27
CA TYR A 74 29.25 1.27 -18.51
C TYR A 74 30.08 2.12 -19.48
N ALA A 75 30.97 1.48 -20.26
CA ALA A 75 31.79 2.19 -21.24
C ALA A 75 30.97 2.70 -22.43
N ASN A 76 29.90 1.98 -22.80
CA ASN A 76 29.00 2.33 -23.88
C ASN A 76 27.66 1.56 -23.76
N GLU A 77 26.68 1.93 -24.59
CA GLU A 77 25.35 1.30 -24.59
C GLU A 77 25.34 -0.17 -25.05
N ILE A 78 26.36 -0.63 -25.78
CA ILE A 78 26.46 -2.02 -26.24
C ILE A 78 26.73 -2.94 -25.04
N GLU A 79 27.73 -2.61 -24.22
CA GLU A 79 28.08 -3.35 -23.00
C GLU A 79 26.89 -3.41 -22.03
N PHE A 80 26.20 -2.28 -21.82
CA PHE A 80 24.99 -2.22 -21.00
C PHE A 80 23.89 -3.16 -21.51
N LYS A 81 23.67 -3.17 -22.83
CA LYS A 81 22.68 -4.03 -23.46
C LYS A 81 23.08 -5.50 -23.35
N GLU A 82 24.34 -5.84 -23.61
CA GLU A 82 24.86 -7.21 -23.51
C GLU A 82 24.65 -7.78 -22.10
N GLU A 83 25.01 -7.05 -21.05
CA GLU A 83 24.79 -7.50 -19.66
C GLU A 83 23.31 -7.77 -19.37
N ILE A 84 22.40 -6.91 -19.85
CA ILE A 84 20.96 -7.13 -19.67
C ILE A 84 20.50 -8.43 -20.32
N TYR A 85 20.88 -8.69 -21.57
CA TYR A 85 20.44 -9.90 -22.29
C TYR A 85 21.12 -11.17 -21.78
N GLU A 86 22.37 -11.11 -21.31
CA GLU A 86 23.03 -12.23 -20.66
C GLU A 86 22.33 -12.65 -19.37
N LEU A 87 21.99 -11.68 -18.50
CA LEU A 87 21.21 -11.94 -17.30
C LEU A 87 19.79 -12.41 -17.64
N ALA A 88 19.15 -11.82 -18.65
CA ALA A 88 17.84 -12.26 -19.11
C ALA A 88 17.87 -13.73 -19.54
N LYS A 89 18.93 -14.18 -20.23
CA LYS A 89 19.05 -15.58 -20.65
C LYS A 89 19.17 -16.55 -19.46
N LYS A 90 19.88 -16.16 -18.41
CA LYS A 90 19.98 -16.94 -17.16
C LYS A 90 18.59 -17.07 -16.51
N ILE A 91 17.86 -15.97 -16.39
CA ILE A 91 16.51 -15.93 -15.82
C ILE A 91 15.54 -16.77 -16.68
N GLU A 92 15.59 -16.63 -18.01
CA GLU A 92 14.75 -17.36 -18.97
C GLU A 92 14.90 -18.88 -18.80
N ASN A 93 16.12 -19.38 -18.70
CA ASN A 93 16.40 -20.81 -18.48
C ASN A 93 15.81 -21.30 -17.15
N ALA A 94 15.95 -20.51 -16.08
CA ALA A 94 15.41 -20.85 -14.77
C ALA A 94 13.88 -20.83 -14.75
N LEU A 95 13.24 -19.85 -15.41
CA LEU A 95 11.79 -19.75 -15.58
C LEU A 95 11.23 -20.93 -16.39
N LYS A 96 11.88 -21.31 -17.50
CA LYS A 96 11.50 -22.50 -18.28
C LYS A 96 11.58 -23.77 -17.44
N SER A 97 12.59 -23.88 -16.57
CA SER A 97 12.72 -24.99 -15.60
C SER A 97 11.59 -25.00 -14.58
N PHE A 98 11.24 -23.85 -14.00
CA PHE A 98 10.12 -23.69 -13.08
C PHE A 98 8.80 -24.12 -13.73
N ILE A 99 8.49 -23.55 -14.90
CA ILE A 99 7.26 -23.85 -15.66
C ILE A 99 7.16 -25.34 -15.96
N LYS A 100 8.24 -25.97 -16.45
CA LYS A 100 8.26 -27.40 -16.76
C LYS A 100 8.09 -28.28 -15.51
N LYS A 101 8.82 -27.97 -14.43
CA LYS A 101 8.82 -28.79 -13.20
C LYS A 101 7.49 -28.75 -12.45
N ARG A 102 6.78 -27.62 -12.53
CA ARG A 102 5.48 -27.41 -11.87
C ARG A 102 4.29 -27.56 -12.82
N SER A 103 4.54 -27.83 -14.10
CA SER A 103 3.53 -27.96 -15.15
C SER A 103 2.61 -26.73 -15.25
N ILE A 104 3.21 -25.52 -15.16
CA ILE A 104 2.50 -24.24 -15.15
C ILE A 104 1.74 -24.01 -16.45
N ASP A 105 0.44 -23.73 -16.36
CA ASP A 105 -0.45 -23.48 -17.49
C ASP A 105 -0.66 -21.98 -17.77
N LEU A 106 -0.48 -21.13 -16.76
CA LEU A 106 -0.63 -19.67 -16.82
C LEU A 106 0.38 -19.01 -15.86
N ILE A 107 1.01 -17.92 -16.27
CA ILE A 107 1.83 -17.11 -15.35
C ILE A 107 1.15 -15.77 -15.02
N ILE A 108 1.24 -15.36 -13.76
CA ILE A 108 0.86 -14.02 -13.30
C ILE A 108 2.15 -13.32 -12.91
N VAL A 109 2.37 -12.13 -13.45
CA VAL A 109 3.60 -11.37 -13.27
C VAL A 109 3.27 -10.07 -12.55
N ASP A 110 3.60 -10.03 -11.25
CA ASP A 110 3.37 -8.87 -10.41
C ASP A 110 4.53 -7.88 -10.53
N ASN A 111 4.24 -6.69 -11.04
CA ASN A 111 5.13 -5.52 -11.15
C ASN A 111 6.43 -5.67 -11.96
N ILE A 112 6.82 -6.87 -12.40
CA ILE A 112 8.09 -7.07 -13.12
C ILE A 112 8.09 -6.32 -14.46
N TRP A 113 6.94 -6.29 -15.14
CA TRP A 113 6.74 -5.59 -16.40
C TRP A 113 6.32 -4.13 -16.27
N SER A 114 6.29 -3.54 -15.07
CA SER A 114 5.80 -2.16 -14.92
C SER A 114 6.80 -1.21 -14.27
N ILE A 115 7.51 -1.63 -13.22
CA ILE A 115 8.27 -0.68 -12.38
C ILE A 115 9.71 -0.43 -12.85
N GLY A 116 10.24 -1.31 -13.71
CA GLY A 116 11.60 -1.23 -14.25
C GLY A 116 12.73 -1.53 -13.24
N ALA A 117 12.42 -2.17 -12.10
CA ALA A 117 13.45 -2.45 -11.09
C ALA A 117 14.44 -3.54 -11.53
N ASN A 118 14.07 -4.38 -12.49
CA ASN A 118 14.90 -5.43 -13.06
C ASN A 118 14.56 -5.62 -14.55
N LEU A 119 15.26 -4.90 -15.43
CA LEU A 119 15.09 -5.00 -16.88
C LEU A 119 15.38 -6.41 -17.42
N PRO A 120 16.45 -7.12 -16.98
CA PRO A 120 16.67 -8.52 -17.39
C PRO A 120 15.48 -9.44 -17.15
N ALA A 121 14.81 -9.31 -16.00
CA ALA A 121 13.63 -10.11 -15.67
C ALA A 121 12.42 -9.82 -16.59
N ALA A 122 12.19 -8.54 -16.92
CA ALA A 122 11.14 -8.14 -17.84
C ALA A 122 11.36 -8.73 -19.25
N VAL A 123 12.60 -8.68 -19.75
CA VAL A 123 12.99 -9.32 -21.02
C VAL A 123 12.77 -10.83 -20.95
N ALA A 124 13.31 -11.48 -19.92
CA ALA A 124 13.24 -12.94 -19.77
C ALA A 124 11.81 -13.47 -19.74
N LEU A 125 10.92 -12.87 -18.93
CA LEU A 125 9.52 -13.28 -18.86
C LEU A 125 8.79 -13.11 -20.20
N THR A 126 9.09 -12.02 -20.93
CA THR A 126 8.48 -11.77 -22.24
C THR A 126 8.89 -12.82 -23.26
N GLU A 127 10.19 -13.17 -23.31
CA GLU A 127 10.68 -14.22 -24.21
C GLU A 127 10.17 -15.61 -23.79
N VAL A 128 10.03 -15.89 -22.49
CA VAL A 128 9.44 -17.16 -22.01
C VAL A 128 7.99 -17.30 -22.47
N VAL A 129 7.17 -16.25 -22.35
CA VAL A 129 5.78 -16.23 -22.83
C VAL A 129 5.72 -16.57 -24.31
N LYS A 130 6.55 -15.89 -25.11
CA LYS A 130 6.62 -16.06 -26.55
C LYS A 130 7.11 -17.45 -26.96
N ASP A 131 8.21 -17.91 -26.37
CA ASP A 131 8.86 -19.18 -26.73
C ASP A 131 8.02 -20.40 -26.36
N LEU A 132 7.32 -20.36 -25.23
CA LEU A 132 6.50 -21.47 -24.76
C LEU A 132 5.04 -21.36 -25.21
N GLY A 133 4.61 -20.21 -25.75
CA GLY A 133 3.21 -19.94 -26.04
C GLY A 133 2.32 -19.96 -24.79
N ILE A 134 2.90 -19.74 -23.61
CA ILE A 134 2.18 -19.80 -22.33
C ILE A 134 1.41 -18.49 -22.12
N PRO A 135 0.10 -18.53 -21.80
CA PRO A 135 -0.63 -17.31 -21.49
C PRO A 135 -0.07 -16.64 -20.23
N ALA A 136 -0.24 -15.33 -20.14
CA ALA A 136 0.20 -14.56 -18.99
C ALA A 136 -0.77 -13.44 -18.60
N ILE A 137 -0.73 -13.06 -17.33
CA ILE A 137 -1.34 -11.85 -16.80
C ILE A 137 -0.24 -10.96 -16.25
N GLY A 138 -0.08 -9.75 -16.78
CA GLY A 138 0.73 -8.71 -16.14
C GLY A 138 -0.12 -7.94 -15.13
N HIS A 139 0.15 -8.12 -13.85
CA HIS A 139 -0.55 -7.44 -12.76
C HIS A 139 0.29 -6.25 -12.26
N HIS A 140 -0.18 -5.05 -12.54
CA HIS A 140 0.58 -3.81 -12.37
C HIS A 140 -0.02 -2.96 -11.25
N HIS A 141 0.73 -2.81 -10.17
CA HIS A 141 0.35 -1.99 -9.01
C HIS A 141 0.80 -0.54 -9.17
N ASP A 142 1.88 -0.34 -9.89
CA ASP A 142 2.47 0.94 -10.25
C ASP A 142 3.36 0.79 -11.49
N PHE A 143 3.68 1.91 -12.14
CA PHE A 143 4.52 1.96 -13.34
C PHE A 143 5.75 2.86 -13.15
N TYR A 144 6.78 2.63 -13.96
CA TYR A 144 8.03 3.41 -13.87
C TYR A 144 7.79 4.92 -14.02
N TRP A 145 6.85 5.36 -14.86
CA TRP A 145 6.50 6.77 -15.04
C TRP A 145 5.80 7.42 -13.84
N GLU A 146 5.32 6.64 -12.87
CA GLU A 146 4.69 7.14 -11.64
C GLU A 146 5.71 7.44 -10.53
N ARG A 147 6.97 7.02 -10.73
CA ARG A 147 8.05 7.19 -9.74
C ARG A 147 8.65 8.60 -9.82
N VAL A 148 9.41 8.95 -8.78
CA VAL A 148 10.09 10.26 -8.66
C VAL A 148 10.97 10.50 -9.89
N ASN A 149 10.89 11.68 -10.49
CA ASN A 149 11.53 12.06 -11.78
C ASN A 149 10.98 11.39 -13.05
N ASN A 150 9.80 10.76 -12.99
CA ASN A 150 9.16 10.08 -14.13
C ASN A 150 10.00 8.93 -14.73
N ASN A 151 11.08 8.53 -14.04
CA ASN A 151 12.06 7.53 -14.47
C ASN A 151 12.27 7.54 -16.00
N ALA A 152 12.64 8.70 -16.54
CA ALA A 152 12.95 8.80 -17.97
C ALA A 152 14.20 7.96 -18.29
N PRO A 153 14.25 7.26 -19.44
CA PRO A 153 15.43 6.52 -19.85
C PRO A 153 16.63 7.46 -19.99
N THR A 154 17.80 7.00 -19.56
CA THR A 154 19.05 7.78 -19.61
C THR A 154 19.80 7.68 -20.94
N CYS A 155 19.51 6.65 -21.75
CA CYS A 155 20.22 6.31 -22.97
C CYS A 155 19.30 5.56 -23.96
N GLY A 156 19.71 5.46 -25.24
CA GLY A 156 18.87 4.89 -26.30
C GLY A 156 18.59 3.40 -26.13
N ALA A 157 19.58 2.64 -25.66
CA ALA A 157 19.41 1.22 -25.34
C ALA A 157 18.40 1.00 -24.21
N ALA A 158 18.43 1.81 -23.15
CA ALA A 158 17.44 1.74 -22.07
C ALA A 158 16.05 2.08 -22.60
N GLU A 159 15.92 3.16 -23.38
CA GLU A 159 14.65 3.58 -24.00
C GLU A 159 14.05 2.45 -24.84
N GLY A 160 14.84 1.80 -25.70
CA GLY A 160 14.36 0.70 -26.54
C GLY A 160 13.90 -0.52 -25.74
N ILE A 161 14.60 -0.87 -24.64
CA ILE A 161 14.20 -1.98 -23.75
C ILE A 161 12.93 -1.62 -22.99
N ILE A 162 12.87 -0.43 -22.39
CA ILE A 162 11.70 0.04 -21.65
C ILE A 162 10.48 0.11 -22.57
N GLU A 163 10.67 0.59 -23.81
CA GLU A 163 9.58 0.72 -24.76
C GLU A 163 8.95 -0.64 -25.09
N HIS A 164 9.81 -1.66 -25.28
CA HIS A 164 9.38 -2.98 -25.71
C HIS A 164 8.93 -3.91 -24.57
N PHE A 165 9.46 -3.75 -23.36
CA PHE A 165 9.29 -4.71 -22.27
C PHE A 165 8.59 -4.17 -21.02
N LEU A 166 8.28 -2.87 -20.92
CA LEU A 166 7.62 -2.27 -19.74
C LEU A 166 6.33 -1.49 -20.06
N PRO A 167 5.17 -2.15 -20.11
CA PRO A 167 4.98 -3.60 -20.27
C PRO A 167 5.02 -4.03 -21.75
N PRO A 168 5.26 -5.33 -22.03
CA PRO A 168 5.30 -5.83 -23.40
C PRO A 168 3.92 -5.90 -24.05
N LYS A 169 3.81 -5.53 -25.32
CA LYS A 169 2.57 -5.70 -26.11
C LYS A 169 2.57 -7.06 -26.80
N ASN A 170 1.86 -8.03 -26.24
CA ASN A 170 1.79 -9.39 -26.76
C ASN A 170 0.35 -9.97 -26.59
N PRO A 171 -0.24 -10.60 -27.62
CA PRO A 171 -1.61 -11.13 -27.55
C PRO A 171 -1.81 -12.26 -26.52
N LEU A 172 -0.73 -12.89 -26.05
CA LEU A 172 -0.76 -13.89 -24.97
C LEU A 172 -0.79 -13.26 -23.57
N ILE A 173 -0.59 -11.94 -23.46
CA ILE A 173 -0.49 -11.22 -22.20
C ILE A 173 -1.74 -10.35 -22.02
N LYS A 174 -2.55 -10.67 -20.99
CA LYS A 174 -3.59 -9.77 -20.49
C LYS A 174 -2.98 -8.84 -19.45
N HIS A 175 -3.29 -7.55 -19.52
CA HIS A 175 -2.81 -6.59 -18.53
C HIS A 175 -3.91 -6.22 -17.54
N VAL A 176 -3.52 -6.20 -16.27
CA VAL A 176 -4.38 -5.86 -15.13
C VAL A 176 -3.72 -4.71 -14.39
N VAL A 177 -4.51 -3.71 -14.01
CA VAL A 177 -4.08 -2.54 -13.25
C VAL A 177 -4.98 -2.34 -12.04
N ILE A 178 -4.49 -1.66 -11.00
CA ILE A 178 -5.24 -1.53 -9.75
C ILE A 178 -6.19 -0.33 -9.67
N ASN A 179 -6.16 0.58 -10.66
CA ASN A 179 -7.03 1.76 -10.71
C ASN A 179 -7.23 2.30 -12.13
N SER A 180 -8.27 3.11 -12.31
CA SER A 180 -8.65 3.72 -13.59
C SER A 180 -7.65 4.72 -14.15
N LEU A 181 -6.86 5.40 -13.30
CA LEU A 181 -5.84 6.34 -13.75
C LEU A 181 -4.69 5.61 -14.46
N ALA A 182 -4.22 4.50 -13.86
CA ALA A 182 -3.22 3.62 -14.43
C ALA A 182 -3.73 2.96 -15.73
N GLN A 183 -5.01 2.55 -15.77
CA GLN A 183 -5.64 2.02 -16.99
C GLN A 183 -5.56 3.01 -18.15
N LYS A 184 -5.96 4.27 -17.89
CA LYS A 184 -5.96 5.34 -18.87
C LYS A 184 -4.56 5.69 -19.34
N GLU A 185 -3.59 5.81 -18.42
CA GLU A 185 -2.21 6.14 -18.76
C GLU A 185 -1.53 5.02 -19.56
N LEU A 186 -1.75 3.76 -19.18
CA LEU A 186 -1.24 2.61 -19.93
C LEU A 186 -1.75 2.62 -21.37
N PHE A 187 -3.06 2.85 -21.56
CA PHE A 187 -3.63 2.96 -22.90
C PHE A 187 -3.07 4.15 -23.68
N THR A 188 -2.99 5.33 -23.04
CA THR A 188 -2.51 6.57 -23.69
C THR A 188 -1.06 6.45 -24.14
N ARG A 189 -0.21 5.83 -23.32
CA ARG A 189 1.24 5.74 -23.57
C ARG A 189 1.62 4.59 -24.50
N LYS A 190 0.93 3.45 -24.39
CA LYS A 190 1.33 2.20 -25.04
C LYS A 190 0.30 1.60 -25.99
N GLY A 191 -0.92 2.16 -26.01
CA GLY A 191 -2.05 1.57 -26.73
C GLY A 191 -2.34 0.14 -26.27
N ILE A 192 -2.23 -0.09 -24.95
CA ILE A 192 -2.48 -1.37 -24.29
C ILE A 192 -3.78 -1.25 -23.49
N GLU A 193 -4.74 -2.12 -23.79
CA GLU A 193 -5.95 -2.27 -23.00
C GLU A 193 -5.65 -3.06 -21.72
N SER A 194 -6.35 -2.73 -20.63
CA SER A 194 -6.19 -3.41 -19.35
C SER A 194 -7.50 -3.49 -18.57
N ILE A 195 -7.57 -4.45 -17.66
CA ILE A 195 -8.71 -4.67 -16.76
C ILE A 195 -8.36 -4.11 -15.38
N ILE A 196 -9.32 -3.48 -14.71
CA ILE A 196 -9.10 -2.97 -13.35
C ILE A 196 -9.40 -4.07 -12.34
N VAL A 197 -8.41 -4.43 -11.51
CA VAL A 197 -8.60 -5.28 -10.32
C VAL A 197 -8.05 -4.52 -9.12
N PRO A 198 -8.91 -3.92 -8.28
CA PRO A 198 -8.46 -3.13 -7.14
C PRO A 198 -7.81 -4.03 -6.08
N ASN A 199 -6.97 -3.44 -5.21
CA ASN A 199 -6.52 -4.17 -4.03
C ASN A 199 -7.71 -4.49 -3.13
N VAL A 200 -7.65 -5.66 -2.50
CA VAL A 200 -8.72 -6.20 -1.65
C VAL A 200 -8.24 -6.40 -0.22
N PHE A 201 -9.14 -6.76 0.70
CA PHE A 201 -8.81 -7.07 2.09
C PHE A 201 -9.67 -8.23 2.61
N GLU A 202 -9.17 -8.93 3.63
CA GLU A 202 -9.92 -10.00 4.29
C GLU A 202 -10.95 -9.42 5.28
N PHE A 203 -12.18 -9.27 4.81
CA PHE A 203 -13.29 -8.77 5.64
C PHE A 203 -13.98 -9.87 6.47
N ASP A 204 -13.94 -11.12 6.02
CA ASP A 204 -14.63 -12.24 6.65
C ASP A 204 -13.74 -13.04 7.63
N GLY A 205 -12.48 -12.63 7.80
CA GLY A 205 -11.55 -13.22 8.78
C GLY A 205 -11.91 -12.91 10.24
N ALA A 206 -11.18 -13.50 11.19
CA ALA A 206 -11.39 -13.30 12.62
C ALA A 206 -11.37 -11.80 13.02
N SER A 207 -12.29 -11.39 13.88
CA SER A 207 -12.36 -10.01 14.40
C SER A 207 -11.08 -9.64 15.15
N TRP A 208 -10.62 -8.41 14.95
CA TRP A 208 -9.57 -7.83 15.78
C TRP A 208 -10.18 -7.44 17.12
N THR A 209 -9.81 -8.14 18.19
CA THR A 209 -10.39 -7.97 19.51
C THR A 209 -9.32 -7.76 20.56
N GLN A 210 -9.68 -7.05 21.63
CA GLN A 210 -8.85 -7.01 22.82
C GLN A 210 -8.76 -8.42 23.44
N ASP A 211 -7.56 -8.81 23.86
CA ASP A 211 -7.26 -10.09 24.50
C ASP A 211 -6.10 -9.92 25.50
N GLU A 212 -5.72 -11.01 26.19
CA GLU A 212 -4.63 -11.03 27.17
C GLU A 212 -3.29 -10.54 26.59
N TYR A 213 -3.10 -10.66 25.28
CA TYR A 213 -1.87 -10.21 24.64
C TYR A 213 -1.82 -8.69 24.50
N ASN A 214 -2.93 -8.03 24.20
CA ASN A 214 -2.93 -6.60 23.90
C ASN A 214 -3.64 -5.71 24.93
N GLU A 215 -4.19 -6.27 26.00
CA GLU A 215 -4.89 -5.51 27.06
C GLU A 215 -4.03 -4.40 27.70
N ASP A 216 -2.70 -4.56 27.74
CA ASP A 216 -1.75 -3.61 28.28
C ASP A 216 -1.28 -2.56 27.26
N PHE A 217 -1.76 -2.61 26.01
CA PHE A 217 -1.26 -1.77 24.92
C PHE A 217 -1.32 -0.27 25.25
N ARG A 218 -2.47 0.24 25.74
CA ARG A 218 -2.63 1.65 26.14
C ARG A 218 -1.59 2.06 27.19
N LYS A 219 -1.39 1.23 28.20
CA LYS A 219 -0.38 1.44 29.25
C LYS A 219 1.04 1.45 28.67
N ALA A 220 1.35 0.51 27.77
CA ALA A 220 2.66 0.38 27.13
C ALA A 220 3.06 1.63 26.33
N ILE A 221 2.08 2.36 25.77
CA ILE A 221 2.30 3.60 25.00
C ILE A 221 2.02 4.87 25.82
N GLY A 222 1.76 4.75 27.13
CA GLY A 222 1.53 5.88 28.03
C GLY A 222 0.28 6.69 27.68
N ILE A 223 -0.81 6.00 27.37
CA ILE A 223 -2.13 6.57 27.07
C ILE A 223 -3.12 6.13 28.14
N LYS A 224 -3.94 7.08 28.63
CA LYS A 224 -4.97 6.79 29.65
C LYS A 224 -6.20 6.13 29.02
N GLU A 225 -7.03 5.52 29.86
CA GLU A 225 -8.26 4.85 29.41
C GLU A 225 -9.27 5.78 28.73
N LYS A 226 -9.31 7.05 29.16
CA LYS A 226 -10.20 8.11 28.68
C LYS A 226 -9.60 8.99 27.58
N ASP A 227 -8.33 8.77 27.23
CA ASP A 227 -7.69 9.48 26.13
C ASP A 227 -8.20 8.94 24.79
N ILE A 228 -8.41 9.86 23.83
CA ILE A 228 -8.81 9.56 22.46
C ILE A 228 -7.56 9.26 21.64
N ILE A 229 -7.53 8.13 20.95
CA ILE A 229 -6.43 7.73 20.06
C ILE A 229 -6.77 8.09 18.61
N VAL A 230 -5.97 8.96 18.00
CA VAL A 230 -5.98 9.22 16.56
C VAL A 230 -4.79 8.50 15.93
N LEU A 231 -5.06 7.43 15.18
CA LEU A 231 -4.05 6.52 14.66
C LEU A 231 -3.54 6.92 13.28
N GLN A 232 -2.22 7.06 13.15
CA GLN A 232 -1.49 7.12 11.88
C GLN A 232 -0.68 5.82 11.72
N ALA A 233 -1.20 4.86 10.95
CA ALA A 233 -0.61 3.53 10.77
C ALA A 233 0.27 3.38 9.50
N THR A 234 0.58 4.48 8.80
CA THR A 234 1.50 4.44 7.65
C THR A 234 2.96 4.51 8.05
N ARG A 235 3.83 3.99 7.17
CA ARG A 235 5.24 4.40 7.08
C ARG A 235 5.40 5.93 7.09
N VAL A 236 6.47 6.43 7.70
CA VAL A 236 6.76 7.86 7.81
C VAL A 236 7.57 8.33 6.61
N VAL A 237 6.87 8.76 5.56
CA VAL A 237 7.47 9.31 4.32
C VAL A 237 6.64 10.49 3.78
N LYS A 238 7.28 11.44 3.10
CA LYS A 238 6.67 12.74 2.69
C LYS A 238 5.34 12.61 1.94
N ARG A 239 5.20 11.61 1.06
CA ARG A 239 3.96 11.41 0.28
C ARG A 239 2.75 11.02 1.13
N LYS A 240 2.96 10.56 2.38
CA LYS A 240 1.88 10.20 3.31
C LYS A 240 1.27 11.41 4.03
N GLY A 241 1.81 12.62 3.86
CA GLY A 241 1.17 13.86 4.30
C GLY A 241 0.87 13.92 5.80
N ILE A 242 1.66 13.26 6.65
CA ILE A 242 1.40 13.09 8.10
C ILE A 242 1.26 14.44 8.82
N GLU A 243 1.84 15.52 8.28
CA GLU A 243 1.64 16.88 8.79
C GLU A 243 0.17 17.31 8.84
N LEU A 244 -0.70 16.78 7.97
CA LEU A 244 -2.12 17.10 7.98
C LEU A 244 -2.85 16.37 9.13
N ALA A 245 -2.37 15.19 9.56
CA ALA A 245 -2.86 14.55 10.78
C ALA A 245 -2.52 15.39 12.02
N ILE A 246 -1.33 16.01 12.04
CA ILE A 246 -0.93 16.95 13.11
C ILE A 246 -1.86 18.17 13.12
N ASP A 247 -2.12 18.76 11.95
CA ASP A 247 -3.01 19.92 11.82
C ASP A 247 -4.45 19.59 12.22
N PHE A 248 -4.95 18.41 11.86
CA PHE A 248 -6.26 17.91 12.27
C PHE A 248 -6.35 17.70 13.79
N VAL A 249 -5.36 17.02 14.39
CA VAL A 249 -5.33 16.80 15.85
C VAL A 249 -5.25 18.11 16.60
N LYS A 250 -4.48 19.09 16.10
CA LYS A 250 -4.46 20.45 16.66
C LYS A 250 -5.84 21.10 16.62
N GLU A 251 -6.53 21.05 15.47
CA GLU A 251 -7.84 21.68 15.34
C GLU A 251 -8.89 21.00 16.23
N VAL A 252 -8.98 19.67 16.25
CA VAL A 252 -9.97 18.94 17.07
C VAL A 252 -9.68 19.02 18.57
N SER A 253 -8.46 19.36 18.97
CA SER A 253 -8.07 19.60 20.37
C SER A 253 -8.44 21.00 20.88
N ARG A 254 -9.03 21.88 20.05
CA ARG A 254 -9.44 23.23 20.48
C ARG A 254 -10.56 23.18 21.52
N PRO A 255 -10.62 24.13 22.48
CA PRO A 255 -11.61 24.15 23.56
C PRO A 255 -13.06 23.94 23.11
N LYS A 256 -13.49 24.61 22.03
CA LYS A 256 -14.85 24.46 21.47
C LYS A 256 -15.26 23.00 21.19
N TYR A 257 -14.30 22.14 20.86
CA TYR A 257 -14.55 20.73 20.56
C TYR A 257 -14.38 19.86 21.79
N THR A 258 -13.31 20.05 22.57
CA THR A 258 -13.08 19.28 23.79
C THR A 258 -14.16 19.53 24.85
N GLU A 259 -14.69 20.75 24.96
CA GLU A 259 -15.85 21.06 25.81
C GLU A 259 -17.12 20.36 25.32
N LYS A 260 -17.32 20.27 23.99
CA LYS A 260 -18.45 19.52 23.40
C LYS A 260 -18.32 18.02 23.68
N ILE A 261 -17.12 17.46 23.58
CA ILE A 261 -16.83 16.06 23.92
C ILE A 261 -17.06 15.84 25.41
N LYS A 262 -16.52 16.69 26.29
CA LYS A 262 -16.70 16.62 27.75
C LYS A 262 -18.17 16.65 28.16
N LYS A 263 -18.96 17.54 27.54
CA LYS A 263 -20.40 17.65 27.82
C LYS A 263 -21.20 16.42 27.37
N LYS A 264 -20.82 15.79 26.25
CA LYS A 264 -21.59 14.70 25.65
C LYS A 264 -21.12 13.31 26.09
N GLY A 265 -19.88 13.17 26.53
CA GLY A 265 -19.22 11.86 26.68
C GLY A 265 -18.80 11.26 25.33
N LEU A 266 -18.07 10.15 25.38
CA LEU A 266 -17.60 9.44 24.19
C LEU A 266 -18.64 8.42 23.69
N TYR A 267 -18.54 8.08 22.41
CA TYR A 267 -19.39 7.12 21.71
C TYR A 267 -19.45 5.73 22.36
N ASN A 268 -18.45 5.37 23.14
CA ASN A 268 -18.33 4.09 23.85
C ASN A 268 -18.77 4.17 25.32
N GLY A 269 -19.37 5.28 25.75
CA GLY A 269 -19.82 5.52 27.11
C GLY A 269 -18.73 5.94 28.09
N LYS A 270 -17.46 6.05 27.66
CA LYS A 270 -16.39 6.60 28.50
C LYS A 270 -16.54 8.11 28.65
N GLU A 271 -16.16 8.63 29.81
CA GLU A 271 -16.07 10.07 30.05
C GLU A 271 -14.83 10.68 29.37
N PHE A 272 -14.90 11.97 29.08
CA PHE A 272 -13.77 12.79 28.66
C PHE A 272 -13.76 14.05 29.51
N ASP A 273 -12.67 14.32 30.22
CA ASP A 273 -12.57 15.39 31.23
C ASP A 273 -11.27 16.20 31.09
N ASP A 274 -10.96 17.06 32.07
CA ASP A 274 -9.81 17.97 32.02
C ASP A 274 -8.45 17.24 32.03
N ASP A 275 -8.43 15.98 32.46
CA ASP A 275 -7.25 15.13 32.48
C ASP A 275 -7.11 14.27 31.21
N SER A 276 -8.09 14.35 30.31
CA SER A 276 -8.17 13.56 29.08
C SER A 276 -7.51 14.30 27.90
N LYS A 277 -6.88 13.54 27.00
CA LYS A 277 -6.13 14.07 25.86
C LYS A 277 -6.59 13.44 24.55
N ILE A 278 -6.41 14.18 23.45
CA ILE A 278 -6.48 13.64 22.09
C ILE A 278 -5.04 13.41 21.64
N VAL A 279 -4.68 12.15 21.39
CA VAL A 279 -3.29 11.73 21.18
C VAL A 279 -3.10 11.20 19.77
N LEU A 280 -2.17 11.79 19.02
CA LEU A 280 -1.72 11.26 17.72
C LEU A 280 -0.77 10.09 17.93
N VAL A 281 -1.16 8.88 17.53
CA VAL A 281 -0.32 7.68 17.64
C VAL A 281 0.24 7.32 16.27
N MET A 282 1.55 7.47 16.10
CA MET A 282 2.28 7.09 14.89
C MET A 282 2.90 5.71 15.05
N ALA A 283 2.32 4.73 14.35
CA ALA A 283 2.71 3.32 14.46
C ALA A 283 3.73 2.87 13.40
N GLY A 284 3.81 3.54 12.26
CA GLY A 284 4.73 3.16 11.20
C GLY A 284 6.16 3.65 11.41
N TYR A 285 7.12 2.93 10.83
CA TYR A 285 8.54 3.27 10.86
C TYR A 285 8.92 4.32 9.79
N SER A 286 10.04 5.02 9.99
CA SER A 286 10.64 5.89 8.98
C SER A 286 11.47 5.06 8.01
N GLU A 287 11.19 5.18 6.71
CA GLU A 287 12.03 4.55 5.67
C GLU A 287 13.28 5.37 5.36
N ASP A 288 13.20 6.67 5.63
CA ASP A 288 14.34 7.56 5.52
C ASP A 288 15.29 7.28 6.69
N LYS A 289 16.46 6.71 6.38
CA LYS A 289 17.53 6.41 7.34
C LYS A 289 18.06 7.66 8.05
N THR A 290 17.90 8.85 7.45
CA THR A 290 18.29 10.12 8.09
C THR A 290 17.20 10.67 9.00
N GLU A 291 16.00 10.07 8.97
CA GLU A 291 14.79 10.52 9.67
C GLU A 291 14.44 12.01 9.41
N SER A 292 14.87 12.59 8.28
CA SER A 292 14.75 14.02 8.03
C SER A 292 13.31 14.50 8.13
N TYR A 293 12.38 13.77 7.52
CA TYR A 293 10.95 14.07 7.55
C TYR A 293 10.34 13.81 8.93
N LEU A 294 10.68 12.70 9.60
CA LEU A 294 10.20 12.41 10.95
C LEU A 294 10.62 13.50 11.95
N ASN A 295 11.84 14.03 11.83
CA ASN A 295 12.33 15.13 12.66
C ASN A 295 11.57 16.44 12.41
N LEU A 296 11.17 16.73 11.16
CA LEU A 296 10.29 17.86 10.86
C LEU A 296 8.90 17.69 11.50
N LEU A 297 8.33 16.48 11.46
CA LEU A 297 7.06 16.17 12.11
C LEU A 297 7.15 16.31 13.64
N LYS A 298 8.20 15.76 14.27
CA LYS A 298 8.47 15.91 15.71
C LYS A 298 8.57 17.38 16.12
N LYS A 299 9.27 18.20 15.33
CA LYS A 299 9.35 19.64 15.54
C LYS A 299 7.98 20.31 15.45
N LYS A 300 7.19 19.98 14.43
CA LYS A 300 5.82 20.50 14.29
C LYS A 300 4.95 20.10 15.47
N VAL A 301 4.92 18.83 15.87
CA VAL A 301 4.19 18.36 17.06
C VAL A 301 4.51 19.20 18.30
N LYS A 302 5.80 19.44 18.56
CA LYS A 302 6.25 20.24 19.71
C LYS A 302 5.81 21.71 19.61
N GLU A 303 5.94 22.32 18.44
CA GLU A 303 5.58 23.73 18.22
C GLU A 303 4.07 23.96 18.28
N GLU A 304 3.28 23.00 17.78
CA GLU A 304 1.82 23.05 17.82
C GLU A 304 1.24 22.62 19.18
N GLY A 305 2.08 22.09 20.08
CA GLY A 305 1.69 21.70 21.43
C GLY A 305 0.72 20.51 21.48
N ILE A 306 0.73 19.63 20.48
CA ILE A 306 -0.14 18.44 20.48
C ILE A 306 0.52 17.24 21.16
N GLU A 307 -0.31 16.35 21.66
CA GLU A 307 0.13 15.08 22.23
C GLU A 307 0.35 14.04 21.13
N ALA A 308 1.55 13.44 21.11
CA ALA A 308 1.85 12.38 20.16
C ALA A 308 2.64 11.23 20.82
N ARG A 309 2.51 10.03 20.24
CA ARG A 309 3.32 8.85 20.56
C ARG A 309 3.92 8.30 19.27
N TYR A 310 5.20 7.94 19.31
CA TYR A 310 5.93 7.31 18.21
C TYR A 310 6.27 5.90 18.68
N ILE A 311 5.59 4.89 18.13
CA ILE A 311 5.57 3.55 18.75
C ILE A 311 6.13 2.46 17.84
N SER A 312 6.76 2.84 16.73
CA SER A 312 7.21 1.90 15.69
C SER A 312 8.23 0.85 16.19
N ASP A 313 8.90 1.11 17.31
CA ASP A 313 9.86 0.20 17.94
C ASP A 313 9.21 -1.01 18.64
N ILE A 314 7.93 -0.89 19.02
CA ILE A 314 7.14 -1.97 19.64
C ILE A 314 6.08 -2.55 18.71
N ILE A 315 6.03 -2.11 17.45
CA ILE A 315 5.11 -2.61 16.44
C ILE A 315 5.83 -3.56 15.46
N GLY A 316 5.14 -4.62 15.05
CA GLY A 316 5.61 -5.58 14.06
C GLY A 316 4.48 -6.09 13.17
N ALA A 317 4.85 -6.91 12.18
CA ALA A 317 3.88 -7.57 11.31
C ALA A 317 3.05 -8.64 12.06
N SER A 318 3.67 -9.28 13.06
CA SER A 318 3.04 -10.24 13.95
C SER A 318 3.34 -9.90 15.41
N ARG A 319 2.47 -10.36 16.31
CA ARG A 319 2.71 -10.37 17.75
C ARG A 319 3.92 -11.27 18.06
N GLY A 320 4.70 -10.93 19.08
CA GLY A 320 5.80 -11.76 19.56
C GLY A 320 6.78 -11.03 20.47
N LEU A 321 7.95 -11.63 20.66
CA LEU A 321 9.06 -11.02 21.39
C LEU A 321 10.20 -10.68 20.42
N ARG A 322 10.79 -9.50 20.57
CA ARG A 322 11.99 -9.06 19.84
C ARG A 322 12.99 -8.51 20.82
N ASN A 323 14.14 -9.17 20.94
CA ASN A 323 15.19 -8.80 21.91
C ASN A 323 14.65 -8.65 23.35
N GLY A 324 13.79 -9.59 23.77
CA GLY A 324 13.15 -9.58 25.10
C GLY A 324 12.05 -8.52 25.30
N LYS A 325 11.76 -7.67 24.29
CA LYS A 325 10.65 -6.72 24.33
C LYS A 325 9.41 -7.31 23.66
N LYS A 326 8.25 -7.06 24.28
CA LYS A 326 6.93 -7.36 23.70
C LYS A 326 6.69 -6.52 22.45
N ILE A 327 6.31 -7.19 21.37
CA ILE A 327 5.95 -6.59 20.08
C ILE A 327 4.47 -6.81 19.85
N TYR A 328 3.75 -5.74 19.61
CA TYR A 328 2.37 -5.78 19.17
C TYR A 328 2.32 -5.89 17.65
N SER A 329 1.26 -6.51 17.13
CA SER A 329 0.98 -6.41 15.70
C SER A 329 0.51 -4.99 15.36
N LEU A 330 0.68 -4.57 14.11
CA LEU A 330 0.05 -3.33 13.63
C LEU A 330 -1.47 -3.36 13.83
N TRP A 331 -2.10 -4.53 13.71
CA TRP A 331 -3.54 -4.73 13.93
C TRP A 331 -3.99 -4.39 15.35
N ASP A 332 -3.12 -4.61 16.35
CA ASP A 332 -3.42 -4.23 17.74
C ASP A 332 -3.63 -2.72 17.87
N THR A 333 -2.97 -1.89 17.05
CA THR A 333 -3.12 -0.43 17.09
C THR A 333 -4.52 0.02 16.67
N TYR A 334 -5.16 -0.70 15.74
CA TYR A 334 -6.50 -0.40 15.26
C TYR A 334 -7.57 -0.68 16.33
N ILE A 335 -7.38 -1.71 17.16
CA ILE A 335 -8.34 -2.12 18.20
C ILE A 335 -8.58 -0.99 19.20
N PHE A 336 -7.53 -0.25 19.55
CA PHE A 336 -7.61 0.81 20.57
C PHE A 336 -7.85 2.21 19.97
N ALA A 337 -7.83 2.35 18.65
CA ALA A 337 -7.99 3.62 17.98
C ALA A 337 -9.45 4.11 17.98
N ASP A 338 -9.63 5.43 18.11
CA ASP A 338 -10.93 6.08 18.04
C ASP A 338 -11.18 6.71 16.67
N LEU A 339 -10.12 7.15 15.99
CA LEU A 339 -10.09 7.65 14.62
C LEU A 339 -8.83 7.13 13.92
N VAL A 340 -8.87 6.99 12.60
CA VAL A 340 -7.68 6.73 11.78
C VAL A 340 -7.45 7.91 10.85
N THR A 341 -6.22 8.43 10.81
CA THR A 341 -5.82 9.42 9.81
C THR A 341 -5.17 8.73 8.62
N TYR A 342 -5.64 9.12 7.43
CA TYR A 342 -5.08 8.75 6.14
C TYR A 342 -4.90 10.00 5.26
N PRO A 343 -3.97 10.90 5.61
CA PRO A 343 -3.76 12.16 4.90
C PRO A 343 -2.85 12.04 3.66
N SER A 344 -2.72 10.82 3.12
CA SER A 344 -1.80 10.55 2.01
C SER A 344 -2.09 11.44 0.81
N LEU A 345 -1.03 12.05 0.28
CA LEU A 345 -1.11 12.94 -0.88
C LEU A 345 -1.09 12.17 -2.20
N HIS A 346 -0.48 10.99 -2.19
CA HIS A 346 -0.37 10.12 -3.37
C HIS A 346 -0.28 8.64 -2.97
N GLU A 347 -1.12 7.82 -3.60
CA GLU A 347 -1.25 6.37 -3.42
C GLU A 347 -1.68 5.72 -4.73
N GLY A 348 -1.15 4.52 -5.04
CA GLY A 348 -1.65 3.70 -6.15
C GLY A 348 -3.00 3.04 -5.86
N TRP A 349 -3.30 2.82 -4.57
CA TRP A 349 -4.62 2.43 -4.09
C TRP A 349 -4.82 2.96 -2.67
N GLY A 350 -4.67 2.11 -1.65
CA GLY A 350 -4.62 2.55 -0.28
C GLY A 350 -5.01 1.49 0.73
N ASN A 351 -4.14 0.52 0.97
CA ASN A 351 -4.45 -0.62 1.84
C ASN A 351 -4.87 -0.18 3.26
N GLN A 352 -4.27 0.87 3.81
CA GLN A 352 -4.65 1.40 5.12
C GLN A 352 -6.10 1.92 5.18
N PHE A 353 -6.66 2.38 4.05
CA PHE A 353 -8.08 2.72 3.96
C PHE A 353 -8.95 1.48 4.19
N LEU A 354 -8.62 0.36 3.53
CA LEU A 354 -9.33 -0.91 3.72
C LEU A 354 -9.14 -1.48 5.12
N GLU A 355 -7.94 -1.34 5.71
CA GLU A 355 -7.65 -1.73 7.09
C GLU A 355 -8.52 -0.96 8.09
N ALA A 356 -8.70 0.34 7.92
CA ALA A 356 -9.55 1.16 8.78
C ALA A 356 -11.05 0.81 8.62
N ILE A 357 -11.49 0.51 7.40
CA ILE A 357 -12.84 0.00 7.15
C ILE A 357 -13.02 -1.35 7.87
N ARG A 358 -12.05 -2.26 7.75
CA ARG A 358 -12.07 -3.56 8.43
C ARG A 358 -12.16 -3.43 9.95
N ALA A 359 -11.48 -2.43 10.50
CA ALA A 359 -11.49 -2.09 11.92
C ALA A 359 -12.77 -1.38 12.38
N ARG A 360 -13.69 -1.03 11.47
CA ARG A 360 -14.89 -0.22 11.76
C ARG A 360 -14.55 1.12 12.43
N LEU A 361 -13.58 1.83 11.88
CA LEU A 361 -13.14 3.12 12.40
C LEU A 361 -13.52 4.28 11.46
N PRO A 362 -13.90 5.45 12.02
CA PRO A 362 -13.96 6.69 11.24
C PRO A 362 -12.59 7.03 10.64
N ILE A 363 -12.60 7.42 9.36
CA ILE A 363 -11.39 7.70 8.59
C ILE A 363 -11.32 9.20 8.30
N VAL A 364 -10.23 9.83 8.71
CA VAL A 364 -9.88 11.21 8.38
C VAL A 364 -8.97 11.20 7.15
N LEU A 365 -9.52 11.56 6.00
CA LEU A 365 -8.94 11.29 4.69
C LEU A 365 -8.59 12.57 3.95
N PHE A 366 -7.39 12.66 3.38
CA PHE A 366 -7.13 13.59 2.27
C PHE A 366 -7.55 12.94 0.96
N GLU A 367 -8.41 13.59 0.17
CA GLU A 367 -8.98 13.01 -1.05
C GLU A 367 -7.97 13.00 -2.21
N TYR A 368 -7.04 12.04 -2.17
CA TYR A 368 -6.06 11.79 -3.23
C TYR A 368 -6.72 11.32 -4.54
N ASP A 369 -5.97 11.37 -5.64
CA ASP A 369 -6.55 11.22 -6.98
C ASP A 369 -7.26 9.88 -7.21
N VAL A 370 -6.63 8.76 -6.84
CA VAL A 370 -7.25 7.42 -6.94
C VAL A 370 -8.50 7.30 -6.07
N TYR A 371 -8.53 7.92 -4.88
CA TYR A 371 -9.76 7.95 -4.08
C TYR A 371 -10.90 8.65 -4.84
N LYS A 372 -10.62 9.81 -5.44
CA LYS A 372 -11.63 10.58 -6.17
C LYS A 372 -12.13 9.84 -7.42
N SER A 373 -11.25 9.18 -8.15
CA SER A 373 -11.60 8.50 -9.41
C SER A 373 -12.29 7.15 -9.20
N ASP A 374 -11.83 6.33 -8.24
CA ASP A 374 -12.23 4.92 -8.18
C ASP A 374 -13.02 4.56 -6.91
N ILE A 375 -12.81 5.29 -5.80
CA ILE A 375 -13.33 4.90 -4.48
C ILE A 375 -14.53 5.76 -4.07
N LYS A 376 -14.49 7.07 -4.32
CA LYS A 376 -15.48 8.05 -3.85
C LYS A 376 -16.89 7.74 -4.34
N GLU A 377 -17.03 7.33 -5.60
CA GLU A 377 -18.32 6.99 -6.20
C GLU A 377 -18.97 5.73 -5.60
N ARG A 378 -18.21 4.90 -4.87
CA ARG A 378 -18.76 3.74 -4.14
C ARG A 378 -19.55 4.16 -2.89
N GLY A 379 -19.47 5.42 -2.49
CA GLY A 379 -20.32 5.99 -1.43
C GLY A 379 -19.78 5.82 -0.01
N PHE A 380 -18.47 5.64 0.17
CA PHE A 380 -17.86 5.61 1.50
C PHE A 380 -18.05 6.94 2.24
N ASP A 381 -18.42 6.86 3.51
CA ASP A 381 -18.58 8.00 4.41
C ASP A 381 -17.25 8.25 5.16
N VAL A 382 -16.56 9.33 4.80
CA VAL A 382 -15.26 9.71 5.36
C VAL A 382 -15.27 11.13 5.92
N ILE A 383 -14.36 11.40 6.87
CA ILE A 383 -14.06 12.74 7.35
C ILE A 383 -13.03 13.38 6.40
N SER A 384 -13.50 14.15 5.42
CA SER A 384 -12.65 14.70 4.35
C SER A 384 -11.87 15.94 4.80
N LEU A 385 -10.54 15.88 4.65
CA LEU A 385 -9.62 17.00 4.73
C LEU A 385 -9.60 17.85 3.44
N GLY A 386 -10.47 17.54 2.47
CA GLY A 386 -10.46 18.13 1.14
C GLY A 386 -9.46 17.45 0.20
N ASP A 387 -9.28 18.06 -0.97
CA ASP A 387 -8.51 17.51 -2.11
C ASP A 387 -7.43 18.47 -2.64
N LYS A 388 -7.24 19.63 -2.00
CA LYS A 388 -6.39 20.72 -2.49
C LYS A 388 -5.30 21.10 -1.50
N ILE A 389 -4.06 21.01 -1.99
CA ILE A 389 -2.88 21.55 -1.31
C ILE A 389 -2.82 23.05 -1.60
N MET A 390 -2.83 23.87 -0.54
CA MET A 390 -2.77 25.33 -0.62
C MET A 390 -1.34 25.88 -0.68
N GLY A 391 -0.36 25.06 -0.34
CA GLY A 391 1.05 25.42 -0.32
C GLY A 391 1.83 24.62 0.70
N ARG A 392 2.98 25.16 1.11
CA ARG A 392 3.83 24.60 2.17
C ARG A 392 4.12 25.64 3.25
N ASP A 393 4.36 25.20 4.47
CA ASP A 393 4.86 26.05 5.55
C ASP A 393 6.37 26.35 5.43
N GLY A 394 6.91 27.13 6.38
CA GLY A 394 8.34 27.46 6.39
C GLY A 394 9.29 26.27 6.60
N ARG A 395 8.75 25.08 6.94
CA ARG A 395 9.50 23.81 7.06
C ARG A 395 9.37 22.96 5.80
N GLY A 396 8.60 23.42 4.80
CA GLY A 396 8.29 22.66 3.60
C GLY A 396 7.18 21.61 3.78
N LEU A 397 6.41 21.63 4.87
CA LEU A 397 5.30 20.71 5.12
C LEU A 397 4.02 21.23 4.46
N VAL A 398 3.20 20.34 3.90
CA VAL A 398 2.01 20.74 3.13
C VAL A 398 0.93 21.40 4.01
N LYS A 399 0.14 22.29 3.40
CA LYS A 399 -1.03 22.93 4.00
C LYS A 399 -2.26 22.69 3.14
N ILE A 400 -3.40 22.57 3.81
CA ILE A 400 -4.74 22.57 3.20
C ILE A 400 -5.53 23.80 3.67
N LYS A 401 -6.75 23.97 3.17
CA LYS A 401 -7.66 25.04 3.61
C LYS A 401 -8.02 24.89 5.08
N HIS A 402 -8.06 25.99 5.81
CA HIS A 402 -8.40 25.96 7.24
C HIS A 402 -9.86 25.54 7.45
N GLU A 403 -10.76 25.93 6.55
CA GLU A 403 -12.17 25.58 6.57
C GLU A 403 -12.36 24.06 6.52
N SER A 404 -11.57 23.35 5.69
CA SER A 404 -11.61 21.89 5.61
C SER A 404 -11.18 21.21 6.92
N LEU A 405 -10.22 21.79 7.65
CA LEU A 405 -9.84 21.31 8.98
C LEU A 405 -10.96 21.53 10.00
N VAL A 406 -11.63 22.68 9.95
CA VAL A 406 -12.76 23.01 10.83
C VAL A 406 -13.93 22.04 10.58
N GLU A 407 -14.31 21.83 9.33
CA GLU A 407 -15.36 20.88 8.94
C GLU A 407 -15.02 19.45 9.36
N SER A 408 -13.77 19.03 9.12
CA SER A 408 -13.27 17.72 9.55
C SER A 408 -13.37 17.53 11.07
N ALA A 409 -12.93 18.52 11.84
CA ALA A 409 -12.99 18.46 13.30
C ALA A 409 -14.43 18.43 13.82
N CYS A 410 -15.34 19.21 13.24
CA CYS A 410 -16.77 19.15 13.56
C CYS A 410 -17.33 17.74 13.37
N ARG A 411 -17.09 17.14 12.19
CA ARG A 411 -17.58 15.79 11.86
C ARG A 411 -16.95 14.71 12.73
N ALA A 412 -15.65 14.83 13.02
CA ALA A 412 -14.96 13.93 13.94
C ALA A 412 -15.57 13.96 15.34
N VAL A 413 -15.87 15.14 15.88
CA VAL A 413 -16.53 15.27 17.19
C VAL A 413 -17.92 14.63 17.18
N ASP A 414 -18.67 14.72 16.09
CA ASP A 414 -19.97 14.06 16.01
C ASP A 414 -19.82 12.53 16.08
N TYR A 415 -18.87 11.92 15.37
CA TYR A 415 -18.60 10.48 15.49
C TYR A 415 -17.96 10.07 16.83
N LEU A 416 -17.22 10.98 17.48
CA LEU A 416 -16.64 10.73 18.81
C LEU A 416 -17.68 10.82 19.93
N THR A 417 -18.80 11.51 19.72
CA THR A 417 -19.80 11.81 20.77
C THR A 417 -21.19 11.23 20.50
N ASN A 418 -21.39 10.56 19.35
CA ASN A 418 -22.67 9.96 19.00
C ASN A 418 -22.48 8.51 18.55
N ALA A 419 -22.79 7.58 19.46
CA ALA A 419 -22.67 6.14 19.24
C ALA A 419 -23.49 5.65 18.04
N HIS A 420 -24.73 6.12 17.89
CA HIS A 420 -25.62 5.71 16.80
C HIS A 420 -25.11 6.19 15.44
N LEU A 421 -24.71 7.46 15.36
CA LEU A 421 -24.15 8.03 14.12
C LEU A 421 -22.85 7.33 13.72
N ARG A 422 -21.96 7.06 14.69
CA ARG A 422 -20.72 6.32 14.47
C ARG A 422 -21.02 4.90 13.96
N ALA A 423 -21.86 4.15 14.67
CA ALA A 423 -22.22 2.78 14.30
C ALA A 423 -22.79 2.70 12.87
N LYS A 424 -23.71 3.62 12.53
CA LYS A 424 -24.28 3.69 11.18
C LYS A 424 -23.20 3.91 10.11
N MET A 425 -22.27 4.84 10.34
CA MET A 425 -21.21 5.14 9.37
C MET A 425 -20.23 3.97 9.22
N VAL A 426 -19.78 3.38 10.33
CA VAL A 426 -18.74 2.33 10.26
C VAL A 426 -19.28 1.03 9.70
N GLU A 427 -20.54 0.65 9.98
CA GLU A 427 -21.17 -0.52 9.35
C GLU A 427 -21.46 -0.28 7.86
N HIS A 428 -21.94 0.91 7.49
CA HIS A 428 -22.11 1.28 6.08
C HIS A 428 -20.80 1.13 5.29
N ASN A 429 -19.70 1.68 5.82
CA ASN A 429 -18.40 1.54 5.20
C ASN A 429 -17.92 0.08 5.18
N PHE A 430 -18.13 -0.68 6.26
CA PHE A 430 -17.76 -2.09 6.32
C PHE A 430 -18.48 -2.92 5.25
N ASP A 431 -19.79 -2.72 5.07
CA ASP A 431 -20.60 -3.41 4.07
C ASP A 431 -20.16 -3.07 2.64
N LEU A 432 -19.82 -1.81 2.38
CA LEU A 432 -19.25 -1.39 1.09
C LEU A 432 -17.87 -2.03 0.85
N GLY A 433 -17.00 -2.02 1.86
CA GLY A 433 -15.67 -2.65 1.80
C GLY A 433 -15.78 -4.15 1.51
N ARG A 434 -16.67 -4.85 2.22
CA ARG A 434 -16.96 -6.27 2.00
C ARG A 434 -17.52 -6.53 0.60
N ARG A 435 -18.40 -5.67 0.10
CA ARG A 435 -19.01 -5.83 -1.24
C ARG A 435 -18.01 -5.65 -2.38
N TYR A 436 -17.18 -4.61 -2.32
CA TYR A 436 -16.36 -4.21 -3.47
C TYR A 436 -14.89 -4.64 -3.38
N TYR A 437 -14.38 -4.88 -2.16
CA TYR A 437 -12.96 -5.06 -1.89
C TYR A 437 -12.67 -6.26 -0.97
N SER A 438 -13.55 -7.26 -0.92
CA SER A 438 -13.28 -8.52 -0.20
C SER A 438 -12.53 -9.54 -1.06
N LEU A 439 -12.08 -10.63 -0.45
CA LEU A 439 -11.57 -11.79 -1.20
C LEU A 439 -12.65 -12.42 -2.10
N GLN A 440 -13.93 -12.32 -1.72
CA GLN A 440 -15.03 -12.74 -2.60
C GLN A 440 -15.15 -11.83 -3.82
N ALA A 441 -15.01 -10.50 -3.64
CA ALA A 441 -14.97 -9.57 -4.78
C ALA A 441 -13.77 -9.84 -5.70
N LEU A 442 -12.60 -10.18 -5.14
CA LEU A 442 -11.45 -10.61 -5.93
C LEU A 442 -11.76 -11.87 -6.75
N GLU A 443 -12.45 -12.85 -6.17
CA GLU A 443 -12.87 -14.04 -6.90
C GLU A 443 -13.74 -13.68 -8.11
N ASP A 444 -14.66 -12.74 -7.95
CA ASP A 444 -15.55 -12.27 -9.03
C ASP A 444 -14.76 -11.55 -10.13
N TYR A 445 -13.82 -10.66 -9.76
CA TYR A 445 -12.94 -10.00 -10.73
C TYR A 445 -12.06 -11.02 -11.49
N LEU A 446 -11.51 -12.02 -10.81
CA LEU A 446 -10.71 -13.08 -11.45
C LEU A 446 -11.54 -13.95 -12.39
N ARG A 447 -12.80 -14.24 -12.05
CA ARG A 447 -13.73 -14.96 -12.94
C ARG A 447 -13.96 -14.18 -14.24
N GLU A 448 -14.11 -12.86 -14.17
CA GLU A 448 -14.25 -12.01 -15.36
C GLU A 448 -13.01 -12.11 -16.27
N ILE A 449 -11.81 -11.99 -15.68
CA ILE A 449 -10.53 -12.09 -16.41
C ILE A 449 -10.39 -13.45 -17.12
N PHE A 450 -10.80 -14.55 -16.46
CA PHE A 450 -10.71 -15.89 -17.05
C PHE A 450 -11.86 -16.22 -18.01
N SER A 451 -13.01 -15.55 -17.90
CA SER A 451 -14.17 -15.77 -18.77
C SER A 451 -14.03 -15.14 -20.17
N THR A 452 -13.12 -14.17 -20.33
CA THR A 452 -12.83 -13.51 -21.62
C THR A 452 -11.90 -14.35 -22.50
N HIS A 453 -12.15 -15.66 -22.61
CA HIS A 453 -11.36 -16.63 -23.38
C HIS A 453 -12.22 -17.50 -24.29
#